data_AF-A0AAU3D3Z6-F1
#
_entry.id   AF-A0AAU3D3Z6-F1
#
_cell.length_a   1.000
_cell.length_b   1.000
_cell.length_c   1.000
_cell.angle_alpha   90.00
_cell.angle_beta   90.00
_cell.angle_gamma   90.00
#
_symmetry.space_group_name_H-M   'P 1'
#
loop_
_entity.id
_entity.type
_entity.pdbx_description
1 polymer ?
#
loop_
_entity_poly.entity_id
_entity_poly.type
_entity_poly.pdbx_seq_one_letter_code
_entity_poly.pdbx_strand_id
1 'polypeptide(L)' 'MLRIAPPSRRRRLIEIIRSLSDRINEATDHGWLGEAEGPRVSLDAACSKLAALDRAVKSSDTRVADLGIPQIRKP' A
#
# COMPACT_ATOMS: atom_id res chain seq x y z
N MET A 1 14.52 -6.82 -14.23
CA MET A 1 13.56 -6.07 -13.37
C MET A 1 13.22 -6.91 -12.15
N LEU A 2 13.58 -6.47 -10.94
CA LEU A 2 13.39 -7.25 -9.71
C LEU A 2 11.93 -7.13 -9.24
N ARG A 3 11.15 -8.20 -9.37
CA ARG A 3 9.80 -8.29 -8.77
C ARG A 3 9.96 -8.46 -7.26
N ILE A 4 9.77 -7.37 -6.51
CA ILE A 4 9.71 -7.43 -5.05
C ILE A 4 8.46 -8.23 -4.66
N ALA A 5 8.65 -9.38 -3.99
CA ALA A 5 7.57 -10.26 -3.58
C ALA A 5 6.55 -9.52 -2.67
N PRO A 6 5.27 -9.92 -2.67
CA PRO A 6 4.21 -9.26 -1.88
C PRO A 6 4.51 -9.07 -0.37
N PRO A 7 5.14 -10.03 0.35
CA PRO A 7 5.46 -9.86 1.78
C PRO A 7 6.48 -8.74 2.05
N SER A 8 7.47 -8.59 1.17
CA SER A 8 8.49 -7.54 1.30
C SER A 8 7.94 -6.16 0.94
N ARG A 9 6.92 -6.07 0.07
CA ARG A 9 6.20 -4.81 -0.21
C ARG A 9 5.42 -4.30 0.99
N ARG A 10 4.73 -5.17 1.73
CA ARG A 10 4.00 -4.78 2.95
C ARG A 10 4.94 -4.19 4.00
N ARG A 11 6.03 -4.90 4.31
CA ARG A 11 7.04 -4.44 5.27
C ARG A 11 7.62 -3.08 4.86
N ARG A 12 7.95 -2.92 3.57
CA ARG A 12 8.50 -1.65 3.06
C ARG A 12 7.53 -0.48 3.21
N LEU A 13 6.23 -0.70 2.97
CA LEU A 13 5.22 0.35 3.19
C LEU A 13 5.12 0.76 4.66
N ILE A 14 5.21 -0.19 5.60
CA ILE A 14 5.21 0.12 7.04
C ILE A 14 6.44 0.96 7.42
N GLU A 15 7.62 0.62 6.89
CA GLU A 15 8.84 1.41 7.11
C GLU A 15 8.69 2.85 6.59
N ILE A 16 8.10 3.03 5.40
CA ILE A 16 7.82 4.36 4.82
C ILE A 16 6.84 5.14 5.69
N ILE A 17 5.75 4.50 6.14
CA ILE A 17 4.73 5.14 7.00
C ILE A 17 5.37 5.66 8.30
N ARG A 18 6.21 4.85 8.94
CA ARG A 18 6.94 5.26 10.16
C ARG A 18 7.83 6.46 9.89
N SER A 19 8.70 6.37 8.88
CA SER A 19 9.61 7.46 8.52
C SER A 19 8.89 8.77 8.17
N LEU A 20 7.74 8.70 7.48
CA LEU A 20 6.94 9.87 7.17
C LEU A 20 6.30 10.47 8.43
N SER A 21 5.82 9.62 9.35
CA SER A 21 5.26 10.08 10.63
C SER A 21 6.33 10.79 11.47
N ASP A 22 7.55 10.24 11.50
CA ASP A 22 8.68 10.85 12.22
C ASP A 22 9.03 12.22 11.65
N ARG A 23 9.10 12.36 10.30
CA ARG A 23 9.33 13.66 9.65
C ARG A 23 8.21 14.68 9.90
N ILE A 24 6.96 14.24 9.99
CA ILE A 24 5.84 15.13 10.33
C ILE A 24 5.98 15.64 11.77
N ASN A 25 6.32 14.76 12.71
CA ASN A 25 6.53 15.14 14.11
C ASN A 25 7.69 16.12 14.23
N GLU A 26 8.84 15.83 13.63
CA GLU A 26 10.00 16.72 13.61
C GLU A 26 9.65 18.09 13.01
N ALA A 27 9.00 18.12 11.85
CA ALA A 27 8.57 19.38 11.23
C ALA A 27 7.57 20.15 12.10
N THR A 28 6.71 19.45 12.85
CA THR A 28 5.75 20.09 13.77
C THR A 28 6.47 20.67 14.99
N ASP A 29 7.38 19.92 15.60
CA ASP A 29 8.14 20.31 16.78
C ASP A 29 9.06 21.50 16.49
N HIS A 30 9.63 21.57 15.28
CA HIS A 30 10.47 22.66 14.82
C HIS A 30 9.70 23.83 14.16
N GLY A 31 8.37 23.73 14.05
CA GLY A 31 7.53 24.77 13.45
C GLY A 31 7.64 24.90 11.93
N TRP A 32 8.22 23.90 11.24
CA TRP A 32 8.34 23.81 9.78
C TRP A 32 7.04 23.29 9.15
N LEU A 33 5.93 23.98 9.39
CA LEU A 33 4.60 23.53 8.97
C LEU A 33 4.49 23.33 7.44
N GLY A 34 5.19 24.15 6.66
CA GLY A 34 5.25 23.99 5.19
C GLY A 34 5.97 22.72 4.74
N GLU A 35 6.96 22.25 5.51
CA GLU A 35 7.70 21.02 5.22
C GLU A 35 6.93 19.76 5.62
N ALA A 36 5.95 19.88 6.54
CA ALA A 36 5.09 18.78 6.96
C ALA A 36 4.03 18.38 5.91
N GLU A 37 3.66 19.28 4.99
CA GLU A 37 2.57 19.02 4.02
C GLU A 37 2.90 17.91 3.01
N GLY A 38 4.09 17.94 2.42
CA GLY A 38 4.55 16.89 1.51
C GLY A 38 4.56 15.48 2.15
N PRO A 39 5.15 15.33 3.34
CA PRO A 39 5.07 14.12 4.15
C PRO A 39 3.64 13.69 4.50
N ARG A 40 2.72 14.60 4.85
CA ARG A 40 1.31 14.26 5.14
C ARG A 40 0.59 13.67 3.95
N VAL A 41 0.72 14.28 2.78
CA VAL A 41 0.13 13.74 1.53
C VAL A 41 0.73 12.37 1.19
N SER A 42 2.04 12.23 1.36
CA SER A 42 2.73 10.97 1.11
C SER A 42 2.33 9.87 2.11
N LEU A 43 2.08 10.24 3.37
CA LEU A 43 1.64 9.34 4.43
C LEU A 43 0.24 8.79 4.13
N ASP A 44 -0.70 9.65 3.75
CA ASP A 44 -2.04 9.24 3.33
C ASP A 44 -1.99 8.27 2.14
N ALA A 45 -1.20 8.59 1.12
CA ALA A 45 -1.01 7.71 -0.03
C ALA A 45 -0.37 6.37 0.35
N ALA A 46 0.59 6.36 1.28
CA ALA A 46 1.24 5.13 1.76
C ALA A 46 0.27 4.25 2.57
N CYS A 47 -0.52 4.85 3.48
CA CYS A 47 -1.56 4.17 4.24
C CYS A 47 -2.63 3.56 3.31
N SER A 48 -3.08 4.32 2.31
CA SER A 48 -4.03 3.84 1.30
C SER A 48 -3.49 2.65 0.50
N LYS A 49 -2.20 2.67 0.11
CA LYS A 49 -1.54 1.55 -0.56
C LYS A 49 -1.42 0.32 0.34
N LEU A 50 -1.11 0.50 1.62
CA LEU A 50 -1.06 -0.61 2.59
C LEU A 50 -2.43 -1.26 2.75
N ALA A 51 -3.49 -0.47 2.90
CA ALA A 51 -4.86 -0.97 3.00
C ALA A 51 -5.28 -1.73 1.72
N ALA A 52 -4.93 -1.23 0.54
CA ALA A 52 -5.17 -1.92 -0.72
C ALA A 52 -4.42 -3.26 -0.81
N LEU A 53 -3.16 -3.29 -0.37
CA LEU A 53 -2.35 -4.50 -0.34
C LEU A 53 -2.91 -5.55 0.65
N ASP A 54 -3.31 -5.12 1.85
CA ASP A 54 -3.91 -6.00 2.86
C ASP A 54 -5.24 -6.60 2.35
N ARG A 55 -6.06 -5.82 1.62
CA ARG A 55 -7.25 -6.34 0.93
C ARG A 55 -6.90 -7.35 -0.16
N ALA A 56 -5.88 -7.07 -0.97
CA ALA A 56 -5.47 -7.96 -2.06
C ALA A 56 -4.94 -9.30 -1.53
N VAL A 57 -4.20 -9.31 -0.42
CA VAL A 57 -3.74 -10.54 0.24
C VAL A 57 -4.93 -11.37 0.73
N LYS A 58 -5.90 -10.74 1.42
CA LYS A 58 -7.12 -11.42 1.88
C LYS A 58 -7.95 -12.00 0.72
N SER A 59 -8.11 -11.23 -0.35
CA SER A 59 -8.84 -11.68 -1.55
C SER A 59 -8.10 -12.78 -2.31
N SER A 60 -6.77 -12.79 -2.32
CA SER A 60 -5.97 -13.85 -2.93
C SER A 60 -6.10 -15.18 -2.19
N ASP A 61 -6.22 -15.14 -0.86
CA ASP A 61 -6.47 -16.33 -0.03
C ASP A 61 -7.89 -16.89 -0.27
N THR A 62 -8.83 -16.02 -0.64
CA THR A 62 -10.24 -16.37 -0.92
C THR A 62 -10.50 -16.70 -2.40
N ARG A 63 -9.55 -16.43 -3.32
CA ARG A 63 -9.78 -16.54 -4.77
C ARG A 63 -8.63 -17.24 -5.49
N VAL A 64 -8.56 -18.55 -5.33
CA VAL A 64 -8.46 -19.39 -6.54
C VAL A 64 -9.83 -19.28 -7.21
N ALA A 65 -10.02 -18.26 -8.03
CA ALA A 65 -11.17 -18.24 -8.92
C ALA A 65 -10.93 -19.40 -9.91
N ASP A 66 -11.68 -20.49 -9.76
CA ASP A 66 -11.75 -21.54 -10.77
C ASP A 66 -12.42 -20.94 -12.00
N LEU A 67 -11.61 -20.26 -12.81
CA LEU A 67 -11.99 -19.75 -14.11
C LEU A 67 -11.99 -20.97 -15.05
N GLY A 68 -12.99 -21.83 -14.85
CA GLY A 68 -13.30 -22.91 -15.77
C GLY A 68 -13.40 -22.37 -17.20
N ILE A 69 -13.05 -23.21 -18.17
CA ILE A 69 -13.04 -22.84 -19.59
C ILE A 69 -14.48 -22.43 -19.99
N PRO A 70 -14.70 -21.20 -20.51
CA PRO A 70 -16.03 -20.77 -20.92
C PRO A 70 -16.54 -21.66 -22.06
N GLN A 71 -17.62 -22.40 -21.81
CA GLN A 71 -18.30 -23.22 -22.82
C GLN A 71 -19.21 -22.30 -23.65
N ILE A 72 -18.72 -21.88 -24.81
CA ILE A 72 -19.54 -21.19 -25.82
C ILE A 72 -20.52 -22.22 -26.39
N ARG A 73 -21.79 -22.15 -25.98
CA ARG A 73 -22.86 -22.90 -26.63
C ARG A 73 -23.18 -22.22 -27.96
N LYS A 74 -23.03 -22.95 -29.08
CA LYS A 74 -23.52 -22.52 -30.39
C LYS A 74 -25.05 -22.71 -30.47
N PRO A 75 -25.78 -21.85 -31.19
CA PRO A 75 -27.24 -21.90 -31.32
C PRO A 75 -27.73 -23.16 -32.03
#